data_AF-A0A7W1LP65-F1
#
_entry.id   AF-A0A7W1LP65-F1
#
_cell.length_a   1.000
_cell.length_b   1.000
_cell.length_c   1.000
_cell.angle_alpha   90.00
_cell.angle_beta   90.00
_cell.angle_gamma   90.00
#
_symmetry.space_group_name_H-M   'P 1'
#
loop_
_entity.id
_entity.type
_entity.pdbx_description
1 polymer ?
#
loop_
_entity_poly.entity_id
_entity_poly.type
_entity_poly.pdbx_seq_one_letter_code
_entity_poly.pdbx_strand_id
1 'polypeptide(L)' 'MHGSKKRLTAVAAVSIAALALSACAESEREPSTGDGDGGGTFVFGTAGDPGSLDPAFATDGETFRVTRQM' A
#
# COMPACT_ATOMS: atom_id res chain seq x y z
N MET A 1 -38.63 21.11 -4.33
CA MET A 1 -37.59 20.26 -3.67
C MET A 1 -36.80 19.34 -4.62
N HIS A 2 -37.05 19.30 -5.94
CA HIS A 2 -36.32 18.40 -6.86
C HIS A 2 -34.99 18.97 -7.40
N GLY A 3 -34.83 20.30 -7.45
CA GLY A 3 -33.62 20.94 -7.99
C GLY A 3 -32.38 20.75 -7.12
N SER A 4 -32.52 20.84 -5.79
CA SER A 4 -31.41 20.71 -4.84
C SER A 4 -30.84 19.29 -4.81
N LYS A 5 -31.69 18.28 -4.93
CA LYS A 5 -31.30 16.86 -4.97
C LYS A 5 -30.51 16.55 -6.25
N LYS A 6 -30.94 17.09 -7.39
CA LYS A 6 -30.24 16.95 -8.69
C LYS A 6 -28.87 17.62 -8.70
N ARG A 7 -28.73 18.76 -8.00
CA ARG A 7 -27.44 19.44 -7.83
C ARG A 7 -26.49 18.62 -6.95
N LEU A 8 -26.98 18.07 -5.85
CA LEU A 8 -26.20 17.22 -4.96
C LEU A 8 -25.68 15.97 -5.67
N THR A 9 -26.53 15.31 -6.47
CA THR A 9 -26.13 14.15 -7.26
C THR A 9 -25.10 14.49 -8.34
N ALA A 10 -25.21 15.66 -8.97
CA ALA A 10 -24.23 16.10 -9.96
C ALA A 10 -22.86 16.36 -9.33
N VAL A 11 -22.82 17.01 -8.16
CA VAL A 11 -21.56 17.24 -7.44
C VAL A 11 -20.91 15.91 -7.04
N ALA A 12 -21.68 14.98 -6.48
CA ALA A 12 -21.16 13.66 -6.11
C ALA A 12 -20.58 12.89 -7.31
N ALA A 13 -21.27 12.92 -8.46
CA ALA A 13 -20.80 12.27 -9.68
C ALA A 13 -19.48 12.86 -10.18
N VAL A 14 -19.34 14.19 -10.15
CA VAL A 14 -18.10 14.87 -10.55
C VAL A 14 -16.96 14.52 -9.60
N SER A 15 -17.20 14.51 -8.28
CA SER A 15 -16.18 14.15 -7.29
C SER A 15 -15.67 12.72 -7.48
N ILE A 16 -16.57 11.76 -7.73
CA ILE A 16 -16.20 10.36 -7.98
C ILE A 16 -15.38 10.24 -9.26
N ALA A 17 -15.80 10.93 -10.33
CA ALA A 17 -15.06 10.92 -11.59
C ALA A 17 -13.64 11.48 -11.42
N ALA A 18 -13.50 12.60 -10.71
CA ALA A 18 -12.19 13.21 -10.42
C ALA A 18 -11.27 12.26 -9.63
N LEU A 19 -11.79 11.57 -8.62
CA LEU A 19 -11.04 10.58 -7.85
C LEU A 19 -10.61 9.39 -8.72
N ALA A 20 -11.50 8.87 -9.56
CA ALA A 20 -11.19 7.78 -10.49
C ALA A 20 -10.10 8.16 -11.50
N LEU A 21 -10.14 9.40 -12.02
CA LEU A 21 -9.11 9.94 -12.91
C LEU A 21 -7.76 10.10 -12.22
N SER A 22 -7.73 10.54 -10.95
CA SER A 22 -6.49 10.65 -10.16
C SER A 22 -5.92 9.30 -9.70
N ALA A 23 -6.75 8.25 -9.63
CA ALA A 23 -6.30 6.92 -9.24
C ALA A 23 -5.44 6.23 -10.32
N CYS A 24 -5.54 6.70 -11.57
CA CYS A 24 -4.67 6.25 -12.67
C CYS A 24 -3.38 7.08 -12.79
N ALA A 25 -3.03 7.89 -11.79
CA ALA A 25 -1.72 8.53 -11.76
C ALA A 25 -0.64 7.44 -11.74
N GLU A 26 0.20 7.43 -12.77
CA GLU A 26 1.36 6.56 -12.85
C GLU A 26 2.26 6.83 -11.64
N SER A 27 2.78 5.77 -11.03
CA SER A 27 3.74 5.95 -9.94
C SER A 27 5.05 6.43 -10.54
N GLU A 28 5.45 7.68 -10.27
CA GLU A 28 6.81 8.18 -10.51
C GLU A 28 7.81 7.57 -9.51
N ARG A 29 7.71 6.26 -9.25
CA ARG A 29 8.85 5.53 -8.73
C ARG A 29 9.85 5.49 -9.86
N GLU A 30 10.83 6.38 -9.78
CA GLU A 30 12.04 6.27 -10.57
C GLU A 30 12.47 4.80 -10.54
N PRO A 31 12.74 4.17 -11.70
CA PRO A 31 13.32 2.84 -11.70
C PRO A 31 14.55 2.93 -10.82
N SER A 32 14.60 2.13 -9.76
CA SER A 32 15.70 2.17 -8.81
C SER A 32 16.99 1.96 -9.59
N THR A 33 17.77 3.02 -9.76
CA THR A 33 19.13 2.97 -10.34
C THR A 33 20.15 2.49 -9.31
N GLY A 34 19.69 2.05 -8.13
CA GLY A 34 20.51 1.25 -7.26
C GLY A 34 20.91 -0.03 -7.99
N ASP A 35 22.16 -0.43 -7.84
CA ASP A 35 22.78 -1.65 -8.38
C ASP A 35 22.16 -2.95 -7.82
N GLY A 36 20.83 -3.02 -7.69
CA GLY A 36 20.08 -4.23 -7.48
C GLY A 36 19.86 -4.89 -8.82
N ASP A 37 20.86 -5.67 -9.26
CA ASP A 37 20.73 -6.58 -10.40
C ASP A 37 19.41 -7.35 -10.29
N GLY A 38 18.63 -7.33 -11.37
CA GLY A 38 17.25 -7.79 -11.38
C GLY A 38 17.13 -9.23 -10.89
N GLY A 39 16.44 -9.43 -9.76
CA GLY A 39 16.21 -10.75 -9.18
C GLY A 39 17.42 -11.26 -8.41
N GLY A 40 17.38 -11.10 -7.08
CA GLY A 40 18.36 -11.64 -6.16
C GLY A 40 17.75 -11.91 -4.80
N THR A 41 18.38 -12.78 -4.02
CA THR A 41 17.98 -13.03 -2.63
C THR A 41 18.66 -11.99 -1.72
N PHE A 42 17.87 -11.10 -1.13
CA PHE A 42 18.35 -10.25 -0.05
C PHE A 42 18.40 -11.06 1.25
N VAL A 43 19.60 -11.27 1.80
CA VAL A 43 19.81 -12.01 3.06
C VAL A 43 20.23 -11.01 4.15
N PHE A 44 19.48 -10.96 5.24
CA PHE A 44 19.77 -10.14 6.41
C PHE A 44 19.77 -11.00 7.69
N GLY A 45 20.59 -10.61 8.66
CA GLY A 45 20.64 -11.28 9.96
C GLY A 45 19.51 -10.88 10.90
N THR A 46 19.14 -11.78 11.80
CA THR A 46 18.15 -11.57 12.87
C THR A 46 18.80 -11.73 14.24
N ALA A 47 18.23 -11.09 15.27
CA ALA A 47 18.65 -11.31 16.65
C ALA A 47 18.18 -12.66 17.23
N GLY A 48 17.16 -13.31 16.63
CA GLY A 48 16.62 -14.58 17.09
C GLY A 48 15.38 -15.03 16.31
N ASP A 49 14.84 -16.20 16.64
CA ASP A 49 13.68 -16.76 15.94
C ASP A 49 12.39 -15.94 16.20
N PRO A 50 11.46 -15.87 15.24
CA PRO A 50 10.15 -15.26 15.46
C PRO A 50 9.33 -16.11 16.44
N GLY A 51 8.61 -15.46 17.37
CA GLY A 51 7.75 -16.14 18.34
C GLY A 51 6.44 -16.68 17.74
N SER A 52 5.97 -16.09 16.63
CA SER A 52 4.80 -16.51 15.88
C SER A 52 4.92 -16.09 14.41
N LEU A 53 4.12 -16.69 13.52
CA LEU A 53 3.96 -16.26 12.13
C LEU A 53 2.58 -15.63 11.86
N ASP A 54 1.69 -15.62 12.86
CA ASP A 54 0.41 -14.94 12.76
C ASP A 54 0.55 -13.48 13.22
N PRO A 55 0.35 -12.49 12.33
CA PRO A 55 0.45 -11.07 12.68
C PRO A 55 -0.51 -10.64 13.78
N ALA A 56 -1.63 -11.35 14.00
CA ALA A 56 -2.58 -11.05 15.06
C ALA A 56 -1.98 -11.21 16.47
N PHE A 57 -0.95 -12.04 16.62
CA PHE A 57 -0.27 -12.30 17.90
C PHE A 57 1.12 -11.64 18.01
N ALA A 58 1.52 -10.84 17.01
CA ALA A 58 2.83 -10.23 16.97
C ALA A 58 3.02 -9.17 18.07
N THR A 59 4.00 -9.38 18.96
CA THR A 59 4.35 -8.43 20.05
C THR A 59 5.85 -8.09 20.07
N ASP A 60 6.66 -8.79 19.27
CA ASP A 60 8.10 -8.61 19.21
C ASP A 60 8.59 -8.21 17.80
N GLY A 61 9.81 -7.68 17.72
CA GLY A 61 10.40 -7.22 16.47
C GLY A 61 10.75 -8.34 15.49
N GLU A 62 11.10 -9.53 15.95
CA GLU A 62 11.46 -10.66 15.07
C GLU A 62 10.24 -11.18 14.30
N THR A 63 9.10 -11.31 14.96
CA THR A 63 7.81 -11.63 14.34
C THR A 63 7.40 -10.57 13.31
N PHE A 64 7.57 -9.28 13.64
CA PHE A 64 7.23 -8.18 12.71
C PHE A 64 8.11 -8.12 11.46
N ARG A 65 9.37 -8.57 11.51
CA ARG A 65 10.26 -8.58 10.34
C ARG A 65 9.76 -9.48 9.22
N VAL A 66 9.15 -10.62 9.58
CA VAL A 66 8.62 -11.58 8.60
C VAL A 66 7.21 -11.20 8.18
N THR A 67 6.32 -10.95 9.14
CA THR A 67 4.88 -10.77 8.87
C THR A 67 4.54 -9.52 8.06
N ARG A 68 5.41 -8.50 8.03
CA ARG A 68 5.19 -7.27 7.23
C ARG A 68 5.60 -7.38 5.76
N GLN A 69 6.18 -8.52 5.36
CA GLN A 69 6.54 -8.81 3.97
C GLN A 69 5.49 -9.69 3.26
N MET A 70 4.46 -10.13 3.99
CA MET A 70 3.40 -11.00 3.50
C MET A 70 2.13 -10.22 3.17
#